data_AF-A0A3A8Q2H5-F1
#
_entry.id   AF-A0A3A8Q2H5-F1
#
_cell.length_a   1.000
_cell.length_b   1.000
_cell.length_c   1.000
_cell.angle_alpha   90.00
_cell.angle_beta   90.00
_cell.angle_gamma   90.00
#
_symmetry.space_group_name_H-M   'P 1'
#
loop_
_entity.id
_entity.type
_entity.pdbx_description
1 polymer ?
#
loop_
_entity_poly.entity_id
_entity_poly.type
_entity_poly.pdbx_seq_one_letter_code
_entity_poly.pdbx_strand_id
1 'polypeptide(L)'
;MKLKTFLPWSTAAVALLALSGCDKDDAPPQATACGEPLYAGGATDEAWRTMEDAKNQPQDSSRAVTLTSPEPGQSYFTDQAAPLWRWTSPLRASLEHPVPPMREARPRESKRSVLAWLGNQVLPTAEAHLPPYTGDLYWVKVYAAGRECPIAQVLTSELQWQLDGGSWQTVKDAAGKELSVQVVSAYLVQNRITEGPYTMGSTVPFTMGMAR
;
A
#
# COMPACT_ATOMS: atom_id res chain seq x y z
N MET A 1 -26.69 -53.84 47.61
CA MET A 1 -27.64 -54.70 46.85
C MET A 1 -27.81 -54.13 45.45
N LYS A 2 -27.80 -55.00 44.43
CA LYS A 2 -28.01 -54.68 43.00
C LYS A 2 -29.48 -54.39 42.69
N LEU A 3 -29.70 -53.78 41.52
CA LEU A 3 -30.87 -53.71 40.61
C LEU A 3 -31.38 -52.27 40.44
N LYS A 4 -31.80 -51.79 39.27
CA LYS A 4 -31.71 -52.23 37.86
C LYS A 4 -32.06 -50.97 37.04
N THR A 5 -31.47 -50.88 35.85
CA THR A 5 -31.85 -50.03 34.70
C THR A 5 -33.34 -49.84 34.50
N PHE A 6 -33.78 -48.65 34.06
CA PHE A 6 -34.69 -48.48 32.91
C PHE A 6 -34.56 -47.05 32.34
N LEU A 7 -34.10 -46.92 31.08
CA LEU A 7 -34.51 -45.83 30.20
C LEU A 7 -35.91 -46.15 29.66
N PRO A 8 -36.76 -45.13 29.47
CA PRO A 8 -37.26 -44.83 28.12
C PRO A 8 -37.14 -43.32 27.84
N TRP A 9 -36.49 -42.91 26.76
CA TRP A 9 -37.09 -42.63 25.44
C TRP A 9 -38.11 -41.47 25.44
N SER A 10 -37.66 -40.31 24.95
CA SER A 10 -38.28 -39.47 23.91
C SER A 10 -37.38 -38.23 23.70
N THR A 11 -36.46 -38.23 22.74
CA THR A 11 -36.60 -37.78 21.34
C THR A 11 -36.97 -36.30 21.14
N ALA A 12 -36.09 -35.63 20.38
CA ALA A 12 -36.35 -34.52 19.46
C ALA A 12 -36.33 -33.08 20.00
N ALA A 13 -35.16 -32.44 19.86
CA ALA A 13 -35.07 -31.18 19.12
C ALA A 13 -33.76 -31.20 18.32
N VAL A 14 -33.95 -31.42 17.02
CA VAL A 14 -32.94 -31.51 15.98
C VAL A 14 -32.41 -30.12 15.66
N ALA A 15 -31.08 -30.05 15.55
CA ALA A 15 -30.29 -29.19 14.68
C ALA A 15 -30.92 -27.87 14.17
N LEU A 16 -30.44 -26.76 14.74
CA LEU A 16 -30.48 -25.43 14.11
C LEU A 16 -29.20 -24.63 14.45
N LEU A 17 -28.03 -25.28 14.35
CA LEU A 17 -26.71 -24.64 14.37
C LEU A 17 -25.86 -25.13 13.19
N ALA A 18 -26.47 -25.21 12.00
CA ALA A 18 -25.80 -25.53 10.75
C ALA A 18 -26.31 -24.63 9.60
N LEU A 19 -26.33 -23.31 9.83
CA LEU A 19 -26.50 -22.30 8.78
C LEU A 19 -25.60 -21.09 9.05
N SER A 20 -24.30 -21.29 8.87
CA SER A 20 -23.39 -20.23 8.40
C SER A 20 -22.28 -20.86 7.55
N GLY A 21 -22.68 -21.75 6.64
CA GLY A 21 -21.78 -22.54 5.80
C GLY A 21 -22.45 -22.96 4.49
N CYS A 22 -22.83 -21.98 3.67
CA CYS A 22 -23.12 -22.02 2.22
C CYS A 22 -22.81 -20.61 1.71
N ASP A 23 -22.07 -20.32 0.64
CA ASP A 23 -21.80 -21.02 -0.63
C ASP A 23 -20.27 -20.96 -0.93
N LYS A 24 -19.60 -22.05 -1.33
CA LYS A 24 -19.42 -22.50 -2.73
C LYS A 24 -19.23 -21.35 -3.72
N ASP A 25 -17.95 -21.11 -4.03
CA ASP A 25 -17.42 -20.77 -5.35
C ASP A 25 -18.41 -20.16 -6.34
N ASP A 26 -18.67 -18.86 -6.18
CA ASP A 26 -18.97 -17.91 -7.26
C ASP A 26 -18.69 -16.47 -6.77
N ALA A 27 -17.73 -16.32 -5.84
CA ALA A 27 -17.07 -15.02 -5.74
C ALA A 27 -16.22 -14.92 -7.02
N PRO A 28 -16.39 -13.88 -7.87
CA PRO A 28 -15.40 -13.61 -8.90
C PRO A 28 -14.04 -13.61 -8.20
N PRO A 29 -12.99 -14.23 -8.76
CA PRO A 29 -11.70 -14.32 -8.09
C PRO A 29 -11.40 -12.94 -7.55
N GLN A 30 -11.40 -12.79 -6.22
CA GLN A 30 -11.05 -11.52 -5.62
C GLN A 30 -9.66 -11.29 -6.14
N ALA A 31 -9.54 -10.35 -7.10
CA ALA A 31 -8.28 -10.01 -7.72
C ALA A 31 -7.33 -9.82 -6.54
N THR A 32 -6.32 -10.69 -6.43
CA THR A 32 -5.47 -10.77 -5.24
C THR A 32 -4.91 -9.38 -5.01
N ALA A 33 -5.53 -8.64 -4.08
CA ALA A 33 -5.20 -7.26 -3.87
C ALA A 33 -3.78 -7.26 -3.32
N CYS A 34 -2.88 -6.59 -4.03
CA CYS A 34 -1.51 -6.46 -3.54
C CYS A 34 -1.54 -5.73 -2.20
N GLY A 35 -0.55 -6.02 -1.36
CA GLY A 35 -0.47 -5.40 -0.04
C GLY A 35 -0.37 -3.87 -0.12
N GLU A 36 -0.54 -3.23 1.03
CA GLU A 36 -0.29 -1.81 1.21
C GLU A 36 1.22 -1.50 1.12
N PRO A 37 1.63 -0.36 0.54
CA PRO A 37 3.04 0.04 0.52
C PRO A 37 3.50 0.58 1.87
N LEU A 38 4.81 0.66 2.05
CA LEU A 38 5.38 1.51 3.10
C LEU A 38 5.14 2.98 2.76
N TYR A 39 4.95 3.83 3.78
CA TYR A 39 4.84 5.28 3.60
C TYR A 39 6.13 5.97 3.98
N ALA A 40 6.59 6.88 3.12
CA ALA A 40 7.73 7.76 3.40
C ALA A 40 7.44 9.20 2.99
N GLY A 41 8.22 10.15 3.52
CA GLY A 41 7.98 11.57 3.32
C GLY A 41 6.59 11.99 3.82
N GLY A 42 5.83 12.67 2.96
CA GLY A 42 4.45 13.10 3.25
C GLY A 42 3.35 12.16 2.76
N ALA A 43 3.67 10.96 2.29
CA ALA A 43 2.67 10.03 1.77
C ALA A 43 1.73 9.51 2.88
N THR A 44 0.45 9.29 2.53
CA THR A 44 -0.58 8.76 3.44
C THR A 44 -1.34 7.60 2.79
N ASP A 45 -2.10 6.87 3.59
CA ASP A 45 -2.96 5.79 3.14
C ASP A 45 -4.10 6.28 2.25
N GLU A 46 -4.68 7.45 2.52
CA GLU A 46 -5.67 8.03 1.61
C GLU A 46 -5.05 8.37 0.25
N ALA A 47 -3.81 8.86 0.24
CA ALA A 47 -3.11 9.12 -1.01
C ALA A 47 -2.78 7.83 -1.79
N TRP A 48 -2.41 6.75 -1.08
CA TRP A 48 -2.26 5.43 -1.69
C TRP A 48 -3.56 4.91 -2.27
N ARG A 49 -4.68 5.01 -1.53
CA ARG A 49 -5.99 4.61 -2.03
C ARG A 49 -6.35 5.33 -3.33
N THR A 50 -6.08 6.64 -3.42
CA THR A 50 -6.27 7.39 -4.66
C THR A 50 -5.42 6.84 -5.82
N MET A 51 -4.16 6.45 -5.56
CA MET A 51 -3.29 5.85 -6.58
C MET A 51 -3.76 4.44 -6.99
N GLU A 52 -4.23 3.64 -6.03
CA GLU A 52 -4.79 2.31 -6.25
C GLU A 52 -6.06 2.37 -7.10
N ASP A 53 -6.97 3.30 -6.79
CA ASP A 53 -8.21 3.52 -7.55
C ASP A 53 -7.93 3.92 -9.01
N ALA A 54 -6.80 4.57 -9.25
CA ALA A 54 -6.36 4.98 -10.59
C ALA A 54 -5.55 3.92 -11.36
N LYS A 55 -5.23 2.76 -10.76
CA LYS A 55 -4.31 1.77 -11.37
C LYS A 55 -4.76 1.19 -12.72
N ASN A 56 -6.07 1.19 -12.96
CA ASN A 56 -6.69 0.66 -14.18
C ASN A 56 -6.84 1.70 -15.30
N GLN A 57 -6.38 2.94 -15.07
CA GLN A 57 -6.35 3.95 -16.12
C GLN A 57 -5.35 3.55 -17.23
N PRO A 58 -5.55 4.03 -18.47
CA PRO A 58 -4.60 3.80 -19.56
C PRO A 58 -3.19 4.22 -19.14
N GLN A 59 -2.20 3.40 -19.47
CA GLN A 59 -0.81 3.72 -19.17
C GLN A 59 -0.38 4.96 -19.96
N ASP A 60 0.12 5.96 -19.24
CA ASP A 60 0.73 7.16 -19.79
C ASP A 60 2.17 7.28 -19.27
N SER A 61 3.14 7.39 -20.17
CA SER A 61 4.56 7.56 -19.81
C SER A 61 5.12 8.95 -20.16
N SER A 62 4.28 9.88 -20.63
CA SER A 62 4.68 11.20 -21.13
C SER A 62 5.43 12.05 -20.10
N ARG A 63 5.09 11.88 -18.82
CA ARG A 63 5.70 12.56 -17.66
C ARG A 63 6.10 11.59 -16.56
N ALA A 64 6.45 10.36 -16.95
CA ALA A 64 7.00 9.38 -16.02
C ALA A 64 8.36 9.83 -15.48
N VAL A 65 8.73 9.33 -14.31
CA VAL A 65 10.05 9.57 -13.73
C VAL A 65 11.15 8.85 -14.51
N THR A 66 12.39 9.28 -14.31
CA THR A 66 13.58 8.57 -14.79
C THR A 66 14.37 8.06 -13.60
N LEU A 67 14.53 6.74 -13.47
CA LEU A 67 15.41 6.15 -12.46
C LEU A 67 16.87 6.51 -12.75
N THR A 68 17.56 7.01 -11.73
CA THR A 68 19.02 7.22 -11.74
C THR A 68 19.74 6.15 -10.91
N SER A 69 19.03 5.51 -9.98
CA SER A 69 19.47 4.32 -9.25
C SER A 69 18.23 3.48 -8.88
N PRO A 70 18.20 2.17 -9.14
CA PRO A 70 19.25 1.40 -9.79
C PRO A 70 19.38 1.76 -11.27
N GLU A 71 20.58 1.61 -11.83
CA GLU A 71 20.78 1.66 -13.27
C GLU A 71 20.26 0.36 -13.92
N PRO A 72 19.85 0.38 -15.21
CA PRO A 72 19.49 -0.84 -15.92
C PRO A 72 20.62 -1.88 -15.90
N GLY A 73 20.33 -3.07 -15.38
CA GLY A 73 21.32 -4.15 -15.24
C GLY A 73 22.21 -4.06 -14.01
N GLN A 74 21.98 -3.10 -13.11
CA GLN A 74 22.70 -2.99 -11.83
C GLN A 74 22.65 -4.32 -11.08
N SER A 75 23.78 -4.69 -10.49
CA SER A 75 23.91 -5.91 -9.68
C SER A 75 24.15 -5.56 -8.22
N TYR A 76 23.45 -6.24 -7.33
CA TYR A 76 23.67 -6.21 -5.88
C TYR A 76 23.96 -7.63 -5.37
N PHE A 77 24.49 -7.73 -4.15
CA PHE A 77 24.76 -9.01 -3.49
C PHE A 77 24.11 -9.09 -2.10
N THR A 78 23.76 -10.29 -1.65
CA THR A 78 23.01 -10.50 -0.39
C THR A 78 23.77 -10.08 0.87
N ASP A 79 25.09 -9.94 0.82
CA ASP A 79 25.92 -9.44 1.92
C ASP A 79 26.00 -7.90 1.97
N GLN A 80 25.54 -7.20 0.92
CA GLN A 80 25.59 -5.75 0.86
C GLN A 80 24.51 -5.09 1.73
N ALA A 81 24.83 -3.88 2.19
CA ALA A 81 23.88 -2.97 2.82
C ALA A 81 22.82 -2.50 1.82
N ALA A 82 21.68 -2.04 2.33
CA ALA A 82 20.59 -1.55 1.50
C ALA A 82 21.04 -0.33 0.67
N PRO A 83 20.83 -0.35 -0.66
CA PRO A 83 21.22 0.77 -1.51
C PRO A 83 20.25 1.95 -1.35
N LEU A 84 20.72 3.14 -1.72
CA LEU A 84 19.87 4.30 -1.95
C LEU A 84 19.43 4.31 -3.42
N TRP A 85 18.13 4.18 -3.65
CA TRP A 85 17.53 4.35 -4.98
C TRP A 85 17.05 5.77 -5.18
N ARG A 86 17.14 6.25 -6.42
CA ARG A 86 16.93 7.66 -6.76
C ARG A 86 16.33 7.78 -8.15
N TRP A 87 15.53 8.81 -8.35
CA TRP A 87 14.93 9.13 -9.64
C TRP A 87 14.81 10.64 -9.83
N THR A 88 14.57 11.07 -11.06
CA THR A 88 14.21 12.45 -11.40
C THR A 88 12.77 12.49 -11.84
N SER A 89 12.10 13.62 -11.60
CA SER A 89 10.69 13.80 -11.95
C SER A 89 10.52 14.99 -12.88
N PRO A 90 9.76 14.84 -13.99
CA PRO A 90 9.29 15.96 -14.79
C PRO A 90 8.04 16.62 -14.20
N LEU A 91 7.49 16.10 -13.10
CA LEU A 91 6.50 16.81 -12.31
C LEU A 91 7.19 17.99 -11.64
N ARG A 92 6.80 19.19 -12.06
CA ARG A 92 7.17 20.47 -11.44
C ARG A 92 5.95 21.18 -10.89
N ALA A 93 4.85 20.44 -10.72
CA ALA A 93 3.56 21.02 -10.32
C ALA A 93 3.65 21.66 -8.91
N SER A 94 4.51 21.14 -8.04
CA SER A 94 4.89 21.77 -6.76
C SER A 94 5.57 23.15 -6.90
N LEU A 95 6.13 23.50 -8.06
CA LEU A 95 6.76 24.80 -8.36
C LEU A 95 5.84 25.76 -9.13
N GLU A 96 4.86 25.24 -9.90
CA GLU A 96 4.06 26.03 -10.86
C GLU A 96 2.62 26.30 -10.38
N HIS A 97 2.09 25.48 -9.47
CA HIS A 97 0.74 25.69 -8.96
C HIS A 97 0.78 26.56 -7.69
N PRO A 98 0.09 27.70 -7.65
CA PRO A 98 -0.06 28.45 -6.41
C PRO A 98 -0.79 27.55 -5.42
N VAL A 99 -0.05 27.04 -4.43
CA VAL A 99 -0.62 26.34 -3.28
C VAL A 99 -1.64 27.30 -2.68
N PRO A 100 -2.95 27.01 -2.73
CA PRO A 100 -3.92 27.83 -2.01
C PRO A 100 -3.46 27.80 -0.55
N PRO A 101 -3.40 28.95 0.16
CA PRO A 101 -2.89 28.97 1.52
C PRO A 101 -3.61 27.89 2.31
N MET A 102 -2.84 26.88 2.72
CA MET A 102 -3.31 25.76 3.53
C MET A 102 -3.90 26.42 4.77
N ARG A 103 -5.24 26.53 4.83
CA ARG A 103 -5.89 26.93 6.07
C ARG A 103 -5.50 25.86 7.06
N GLU A 104 -4.62 26.21 8.00
CA GLU A 104 -4.34 25.38 9.17
C GLU A 104 -5.69 24.85 9.63
N ALA A 105 -5.88 23.54 9.50
CA ALA A 105 -7.05 22.88 10.03
C ALA A 105 -6.92 23.01 11.54
N ARG A 106 -7.47 24.11 12.08
CA ARG A 106 -7.57 24.29 13.52
C ARG A 106 -8.22 23.02 14.06
N PRO A 107 -7.62 22.34 15.05
CA PRO A 107 -8.32 21.27 15.74
C PRO A 107 -9.69 21.82 16.09
N ARG A 108 -10.77 21.14 15.67
CA ARG A 108 -12.08 21.45 16.22
C ARG A 108 -11.92 21.28 17.72
N GLU A 109 -11.85 22.37 18.46
CA GLU A 109 -11.81 22.35 19.90
C GLU A 109 -13.03 21.52 20.33
N SER A 110 -12.78 20.30 20.77
CA SER A 110 -13.78 19.50 21.45
C SER A 110 -14.03 20.22 22.76
N LYS A 111 -15.00 21.15 22.73
CA LYS A 111 -15.47 21.83 23.92
C LYS A 111 -15.75 20.74 24.95
N ARG A 112 -15.02 20.81 26.06
CA ARG A 112 -15.06 19.90 27.21
C ARG A 112 -16.52 19.75 27.66
N SER A 113 -17.21 18.78 27.09
CA SER A 113 -18.61 18.48 27.34
C SER A 113 -18.69 17.06 27.87
N VAL A 114 -19.38 16.87 28.98
CA VAL A 114 -19.58 15.57 29.64
C VAL A 114 -20.23 14.56 28.68
N LEU A 115 -21.04 15.04 27.71
CA LEU A 115 -21.63 14.22 26.65
C LEU A 115 -20.60 13.75 25.60
N ALA A 116 -19.53 14.53 25.36
CA ALA A 116 -18.44 14.10 24.46
C ALA A 116 -17.60 12.98 25.10
N TRP A 117 -17.41 13.01 26.42
CA TRP A 117 -16.73 11.94 27.16
C TRP A 117 -17.50 10.60 27.11
N LEU A 118 -18.84 10.66 27.25
CA LEU A 118 -19.71 9.47 27.11
C LEU A 118 -19.80 8.99 25.67
N GLY A 119 -19.79 9.90 24.69
CA GLY A 119 -19.71 9.58 23.27
C GLY A 119 -18.44 8.79 22.93
N ASN A 120 -17.29 9.14 23.53
CA ASN A 120 -16.00 8.46 23.32
C ASN A 120 -15.94 7.02 23.85
N GLN A 121 -16.83 6.65 24.78
CA GLN A 121 -16.91 5.30 25.35
C GLN A 121 -17.86 4.39 24.57
N VAL A 122 -18.78 4.95 23.79
CA VAL A 122 -19.81 4.22 23.03
C VAL A 122 -19.52 4.22 21.54
N LEU A 123 -18.85 5.26 21.03
CA LEU A 123 -18.40 5.38 19.66
C LEU A 123 -16.88 5.50 19.70
N PRO A 124 -16.12 4.46 19.33
CA PRO A 124 -14.68 4.61 19.18
C PRO A 124 -14.45 5.76 18.21
N THR A 125 -13.67 6.74 18.65
CA THR A 125 -13.26 7.86 17.80
C THR A 125 -12.61 7.29 16.56
N ALA A 126 -13.31 7.41 15.43
CA ALA A 126 -12.75 7.15 14.11
C ALA A 126 -11.42 7.90 14.03
N GLU A 127 -10.36 7.19 13.62
CA GLU A 127 -9.04 7.77 13.43
C GLU A 127 -9.18 9.12 12.72
N ALA A 128 -8.55 10.14 13.29
CA ALA A 128 -8.47 11.43 12.63
C ALA A 128 -7.62 11.21 11.37
N HIS A 129 -8.31 11.03 10.23
CA HIS A 129 -7.70 10.99 8.90
C HIS A 129 -6.63 12.06 8.81
N LEU A 130 -5.46 11.68 8.30
CA LEU A 130 -4.38 12.63 8.08
C LEU A 130 -4.90 13.76 7.19
N PRO A 131 -4.40 15.00 7.35
CA PRO A 131 -4.80 16.09 6.48
C PRO A 131 -4.54 15.69 5.02
N PRO A 132 -5.43 16.08 4.09
CA PRO A 132 -5.34 15.58 2.72
C PRO A 132 -4.04 16.04 2.06
N TYR A 133 -3.36 15.12 1.40
CA TYR A 133 -2.06 15.35 0.78
C TYR A 133 -2.19 16.25 -0.47
N THR A 134 -1.25 17.18 -0.63
CA THR A 134 -1.09 18.00 -1.84
C THR A 134 0.38 18.05 -2.20
N GLY A 135 0.74 17.62 -3.40
CA GLY A 135 2.13 17.49 -3.81
C GLY A 135 2.37 16.38 -4.83
N ASP A 136 3.64 16.19 -5.18
CA ASP A 136 4.09 15.11 -6.05
C ASP A 136 4.24 13.82 -5.23
N LEU A 137 3.71 12.71 -5.75
CA LEU A 137 3.84 11.38 -5.16
C LEU A 137 4.47 10.39 -6.14
N TYR A 138 5.21 9.46 -5.56
CA TYR A 138 5.95 8.42 -6.26
C TYR A 138 5.67 7.08 -5.60
N TRP A 139 5.05 6.18 -6.35
CA TRP A 139 4.83 4.80 -5.92
C TRP A 139 5.88 3.91 -6.58
N VAL A 140 6.88 3.55 -5.80
CA VAL A 140 7.98 2.67 -6.21
C VAL A 140 7.59 1.24 -5.90
N LYS A 141 7.73 0.37 -6.90
CA LYS A 141 7.29 -1.03 -6.87
C LYS A 141 8.42 -1.92 -7.37
N VAL A 142 8.79 -2.91 -6.58
CA VAL A 142 9.80 -3.91 -6.93
C VAL A 142 9.11 -5.22 -7.23
N TYR A 143 9.40 -5.79 -8.39
CA TYR A 143 8.84 -7.06 -8.84
C TYR A 143 9.93 -8.12 -8.93
N ALA A 144 9.52 -9.37 -8.70
CA ALA A 144 10.29 -10.55 -9.07
C ALA A 144 9.56 -11.29 -10.17
N ALA A 145 10.30 -11.91 -11.11
CA ALA A 145 9.70 -12.69 -12.18
C ALA A 145 8.70 -13.72 -11.67
N GLY A 146 7.54 -13.80 -12.35
CA GLY A 146 6.44 -14.69 -11.99
C GLY A 146 5.57 -14.21 -10.83
N ARG A 147 5.74 -12.97 -10.35
CA ARG A 147 4.88 -12.36 -9.32
C ARG A 147 4.12 -11.17 -9.89
N GLU A 148 2.80 -11.19 -9.73
CA GLU A 148 1.94 -10.07 -10.11
C GLU A 148 2.04 -8.91 -9.12
N CYS A 149 2.19 -9.20 -7.83
CA CYS A 149 2.31 -8.19 -6.79
C CYS A 149 3.77 -7.83 -6.52
N PRO A 150 4.03 -6.54 -6.19
CA PRO A 150 5.37 -6.12 -5.80
C PRO A 150 5.81 -6.86 -4.54
N ILE A 151 7.07 -7.30 -4.52
CA ILE A 151 7.69 -7.93 -3.36
C ILE A 151 8.14 -6.89 -2.33
N ALA A 152 8.40 -5.66 -2.78
CA ALA A 152 8.69 -4.51 -1.93
C ALA A 152 8.15 -3.26 -2.62
N GLN A 153 7.61 -2.34 -1.83
CA GLN A 153 7.04 -1.11 -2.37
C GLN A 153 6.99 -0.01 -1.32
N VAL A 154 7.13 1.22 -1.80
CA VAL A 154 7.00 2.44 -1.00
C VAL A 154 6.19 3.46 -1.78
N LEU A 155 5.30 4.15 -1.09
CA LEU A 155 4.71 5.40 -1.55
C LEU A 155 5.42 6.54 -0.84
N THR A 156 5.98 7.47 -1.61
CA THR A 156 6.78 8.56 -1.06
C THR A 156 6.59 9.87 -1.83
N SER A 157 6.76 10.99 -1.14
CA SER A 157 6.87 12.32 -1.77
C SER A 157 8.32 12.69 -2.11
N GLU A 158 9.28 11.84 -1.75
CA GLU A 158 10.71 12.07 -1.98
C GLU A 158 11.15 11.52 -3.34
N LEU A 159 12.27 12.02 -3.87
CA LEU A 159 12.88 11.54 -5.12
C LEU A 159 13.91 10.42 -4.90
N GLN A 160 13.87 9.82 -3.72
CA GLN A 160 14.79 8.78 -3.31
C GLN A 160 14.12 7.85 -2.32
N TRP A 161 14.62 6.62 -2.26
CA TRP A 161 14.22 5.63 -1.29
C TRP A 161 15.44 4.90 -0.78
N GLN A 162 15.72 5.09 0.51
CA GLN A 162 16.62 4.22 1.25
C GLN A 162 15.82 2.97 1.63
N LEU A 163 16.12 1.82 1.02
CA LEU A 163 15.42 0.59 1.38
C LEU A 163 15.68 0.30 2.86
N ASP A 164 14.60 0.08 3.62
CA ASP A 164 14.71 -0.31 5.01
C ASP A 164 15.15 -1.79 5.13
N GLY A 165 15.48 -2.22 6.35
CA GLY A 165 15.96 -3.58 6.58
C GLY A 165 14.99 -4.66 6.10
N GLY A 166 13.68 -4.44 6.29
CA GLY A 166 12.64 -5.40 5.89
C GLY A 166 12.44 -5.51 4.38
N SER A 167 12.34 -4.37 3.70
CA SER A 167 12.25 -4.32 2.23
C SER A 167 13.50 -4.89 1.60
N TRP A 168 14.68 -4.52 2.11
CA TRP A 168 15.94 -5.03 1.57
C TRP A 168 16.08 -6.53 1.77
N GLN A 169 15.71 -7.05 2.95
CA GLN A 169 15.69 -8.49 3.18
C GLN A 169 14.74 -9.20 2.21
N THR A 170 13.54 -8.65 1.97
CA THR A 170 12.59 -9.24 1.02
C THR A 170 13.14 -9.28 -0.42
N VAL A 171 13.89 -8.25 -0.81
CA VAL A 171 14.59 -8.23 -2.11
C VAL A 171 15.74 -9.25 -2.14
N LYS A 172 16.49 -9.42 -1.03
CA LYS A 172 17.53 -10.46 -0.90
C LYS A 172 16.96 -11.87 -0.98
N ASP A 173 15.80 -12.11 -0.37
CA ASP A 173 15.13 -13.42 -0.39
C ASP A 173 14.69 -13.82 -1.81
N ALA A 174 14.61 -12.85 -2.73
CA ALA A 174 14.37 -13.06 -4.14
C ALA A 174 15.66 -13.19 -4.98
N ALA A 175 16.83 -13.37 -4.36
CA ALA A 175 18.10 -13.59 -5.06
C ALA A 175 18.01 -14.73 -6.09
N GLY A 176 18.71 -14.54 -7.21
CA GLY A 176 18.69 -15.48 -8.35
C GLY A 176 17.43 -15.41 -9.22
N LYS A 177 16.43 -14.59 -8.88
CA LYS A 177 15.30 -14.26 -9.77
C LYS A 177 15.62 -12.99 -10.57
N GLU A 178 14.96 -12.83 -11.71
CA GLU A 178 14.94 -11.55 -12.40
C GLU A 178 14.11 -10.55 -11.58
N LEU A 179 14.71 -9.41 -11.25
CA LEU A 179 14.09 -8.35 -10.48
C LEU A 179 13.94 -7.11 -11.35
N SER A 180 12.87 -6.35 -11.10
CA SER A 180 12.65 -5.09 -11.80
C SER A 180 12.03 -4.04 -10.89
N VAL A 181 12.32 -2.78 -11.17
CA VAL A 181 11.73 -1.62 -10.50
C VAL A 181 10.80 -0.91 -11.46
N GLN A 182 9.61 -0.57 -10.98
CA GLN A 182 8.69 0.34 -11.62
C GLN A 182 8.38 1.50 -10.69
N VAL A 183 8.25 2.71 -11.23
CA VAL A 183 7.78 3.87 -10.49
C VAL A 183 6.57 4.46 -11.21
N VAL A 184 5.53 4.75 -10.43
CA VAL A 184 4.36 5.51 -10.88
C VAL A 184 4.40 6.87 -10.20
N SER A 185 4.22 7.95 -10.95
CA SER A 185 4.18 9.31 -10.42
C SER A 185 2.82 9.96 -10.63
N ALA A 186 2.41 10.81 -9.70
CA ALA A 186 1.22 11.64 -9.86
C ALA A 186 1.37 12.94 -9.06
N TYR A 187 0.65 13.98 -9.47
CA TYR A 187 0.46 15.17 -8.66
C TYR A 187 -0.95 15.15 -8.08
N LEU A 188 -1.04 15.30 -6.76
CA LEU A 188 -2.29 15.31 -6.03
C LEU A 188 -2.58 16.70 -5.48
N VAL A 189 -3.86 17.08 -5.50
CA VAL A 189 -4.41 18.22 -4.76
C VAL A 189 -5.50 17.71 -3.85
N GLN A 190 -5.31 17.83 -2.54
CA GLN A 190 -6.23 17.33 -1.51
C GLN A 190 -6.65 15.86 -1.72
N ASN A 191 -5.66 14.96 -1.87
CA ASN A 191 -5.84 13.53 -2.16
C ASN A 191 -6.53 13.21 -3.51
N ARG A 192 -6.63 14.17 -4.43
CA ARG A 192 -7.18 13.93 -5.78
C ARG A 192 -6.08 14.06 -6.82
N ILE A 193 -5.93 13.05 -7.67
CA ILE A 193 -5.00 13.12 -8.80
C ILE A 193 -5.46 14.22 -9.75
N THR A 194 -4.61 15.21 -9.98
CA THR A 194 -4.80 16.28 -10.95
C THR A 194 -3.87 16.14 -12.15
N GLU A 195 -2.74 15.43 -11.99
CA GLU A 195 -1.85 15.03 -13.09
C GLU A 195 -1.39 13.57 -12.89
N GLY A 196 -1.42 12.78 -13.95
CA GLY A 196 -1.07 11.35 -13.91
C GLY A 196 -2.30 10.45 -13.66
N PRO A 197 -2.10 9.18 -13.26
CA PRO A 197 -0.80 8.57 -12.94
C PRO A 197 0.06 8.34 -14.18
N TYR A 198 1.35 8.71 -14.09
CA TYR A 198 2.33 8.43 -15.13
C TYR A 198 3.18 7.22 -14.73
N THR A 199 3.24 6.21 -15.57
CA THR A 199 4.02 5.00 -15.33
C THR A 199 5.23 4.99 -16.27
N MET A 200 6.40 4.58 -15.77
CA MET A 200 7.56 4.39 -16.65
C MET A 200 7.22 3.45 -17.81
N GLY A 201 7.62 3.83 -19.03
CA GLY A 201 7.31 3.06 -20.25
C GLY A 201 7.94 1.67 -20.28
N SER A 202 8.95 1.44 -19.46
CA SER A 202 9.51 0.11 -19.17
C SER A 202 9.95 0.03 -17.71
N THR A 203 9.96 -1.20 -17.17
CA THR A 203 10.57 -1.46 -15.86
C THR A 203 12.09 -1.50 -15.98
N VAL A 204 12.80 -1.06 -14.94
CA VAL A 204 14.26 -1.12 -14.91
C VAL A 204 14.71 -2.45 -14.29
N PRO A 205 15.37 -3.34 -15.06
CA PRO A 205 15.84 -4.61 -14.53
C PRO A 205 17.08 -4.41 -13.67
N PHE A 206 17.20 -5.22 -12.62
CA PHE A 206 18.41 -5.34 -11.79
C PHE A 206 18.55 -6.78 -11.29
N THR A 207 19.72 -7.13 -10.77
CA THR A 207 19.98 -8.48 -10.27
C THR A 207 20.40 -8.48 -8.80
N MET A 208 20.02 -9.55 -8.09
CA MET A 208 20.47 -9.85 -6.75
C MET A 208 21.22 -11.18 -6.79
N GLY A 209 22.54 -11.11 -6.66
CA GLY A 209 23.43 -12.26 -6.56
C GLY A 209 23.56 -12.77 -5.13
N MET A 210 23.87 -14.07 -5.00
CA MET A 210 24.27 -14.65 -3.71
C MET A 210 25.62 -14.09 -3.28
N ALA A 211 25.83 -13.91 -1.97
CA ALA A 211 27.12 -13.56 -1.41
C ALA A 211 28.21 -14.53 -1.88
N ARG A 212 29.41 -13.99 -2.14
CA ARG A 212 30.60 -14.77 -2.53
C ARG A 212 31.27 -15.42 -1.33
#